data_AF-A0A358PJD8-F1
#
_entry.id   AF-A0A358PJD8-F1
#
_cell.length_a   1.000
_cell.length_b   1.000
_cell.length_c   1.000
_cell.angle_alpha   90.00
_cell.angle_beta   90.00
_cell.angle_gamma   90.00
#
_symmetry.space_group_name_H-M   'P 1'
#
loop_
_entity.id
_entity.type
_entity.pdbx_description
1 polymer ?
#
loop_
_entity_poly.entity_id
_entity_poly.type
_entity_poly.pdbx_seq_one_letter_code
_entity_poly.pdbx_strand_id
1 'polypeptide(L)' 'RDNFPKYVVSLDEFDMSRNGIKHRNIRDFLLAEEWN' A
#
# COMPACT_ATOMS: atom_id res chain seq x y z
N ARG A 1 -19.12 -0.79 -10.12
CA ARG A 1 -18.15 -1.89 -9.95
C ARG A 1 -16.96 -1.26 -9.25
N ASP A 2 -16.84 -1.43 -7.93
CA ASP A 2 -15.83 -0.71 -7.16
C ASP A 2 -14.46 -1.34 -7.38
N ASN A 3 -13.70 -0.72 -8.28
CA ASN A 3 -12.27 -0.92 -8.44
C ASN A 3 -11.54 0.17 -7.65
N PHE A 4 -11.86 0.31 -6.36
CA PHE A 4 -11.02 1.12 -5.48
C PHE A 4 -9.67 0.43 -5.31
N PRO A 5 -8.54 1.15 -5.37
CA PRO A 5 -7.22 0.57 -5.15
C PRO A 5 -7.17 -0.05 -3.75
N LYS A 6 -6.77 -1.32 -3.68
CA LYS A 6 -6.68 -2.06 -2.42
C LYS A 6 -5.24 -2.00 -1.92
N TYR A 7 -5.06 -1.65 -0.66
CA TYR A 7 -3.75 -1.51 -0.04
C TYR A 7 -3.50 -2.65 0.93
N VAL A 8 -2.29 -3.23 0.86
CA VAL A 8 -1.76 -4.17 1.85
C VAL A 8 -0.59 -3.49 2.53
N VAL A 9 -0.62 -3.44 3.87
CA VAL A 9 0.43 -2.83 4.67
C VAL A 9 1.16 -3.94 5.42
N SER A 10 2.49 -3.99 5.27
CA SER A 10 3.33 -5.00 5.95
C SER A 10 4.68 -4.40 6.38
N LEU A 11 5.48 -5.19 7.09
CA LEU A 11 6.86 -4.85 7.45
C LEU A 11 7.88 -5.30 6.40
N ASP A 12 7.44 -5.97 5.34
CA ASP A 12 8.33 -6.51 4.33
C ASP A 12 8.96 -5.38 3.51
N GLU A 13 10.23 -5.54 3.17
CA GLU A 13 10.98 -4.57 2.35
C GLU A 13 10.74 -4.76 0.84
N PHE A 14 10.06 -5.85 0.46
CA PHE A 14 9.81 -6.20 -0.94
C PHE A 14 8.43 -5.69 -1.40
N ASP A 15 8.40 -5.03 -2.56
CA ASP A 15 7.15 -4.64 -3.20
C ASP A 15 6.51 -5.83 -3.94
N MET A 16 5.37 -6.29 -3.42
CA MET A 16 4.58 -7.38 -3.99
C MET A 16 3.33 -6.88 -4.73
N SER A 17 3.29 -5.59 -5.11
CA SER A 17 2.16 -4.96 -5.81
C SER A 17 1.86 -5.63 -7.16
N ARG A 18 0.63 -6.14 -7.33
CA ARG A 18 0.16 -6.77 -8.58
C ARG A 18 -1.35 -6.60 -8.73
N ASN A 19 -1.85 -6.53 -9.97
CA ASN A 19 -3.29 -6.58 -10.31
C ASN A 19 -4.19 -5.64 -9.50
N GLY A 20 -3.76 -4.40 -9.25
CA GLY A 20 -4.53 -3.38 -8.52
C GLY A 20 -4.42 -3.45 -6.99
N ILE A 21 -3.56 -4.33 -6.47
CA ILE A 21 -3.15 -4.35 -5.07
C ILE A 21 -1.84 -3.60 -4.95
N LYS A 22 -1.82 -2.58 -4.09
CA LYS A 22 -0.63 -1.81 -3.74
C LYS A 22 -0.09 -2.30 -2.40
N HIS A 23 1.16 -2.73 -2.37
CA HIS A 23 1.87 -3.10 -1.17
C HIS A 23 2.67 -1.88 -0.67
N ARG A 24 2.46 -1.49 0.59
CA ARG A 24 3.18 -0.36 1.21
C ARG A 24 3.82 -0.83 2.51
N ASN A 25 5.05 -0.40 2.77
CA ASN A 25 5.67 -0.65 4.05
C ASN A 25 4.95 0.14 5.15
N ILE A 26 4.80 -0.45 6.33
CA ILE A 26 4.11 0.19 7.46
C ILE A 26 4.80 1.47 7.92
N ARG A 27 6.12 1.60 7.75
CA ARG A 27 6.84 2.86 8.06
C ARG A 27 6.37 3.98 7.14
N ASP A 28 6.33 3.72 5.83
CA ASP A 28 5.86 4.68 4.84
C ASP A 28 4.38 5.02 5.05
N PHE A 29 3.59 4.04 5.52
CA PHE A 29 2.18 4.26 5.86
C PHE A 29 2.02 5.21 7.05
N LEU A 30 2.77 4.97 8.14
CA LEU A 30 2.66 5.74 9.37
C LEU A 30 3.31 7.13 9.29
N LEU A 31 4.29 7.29 8.40
CA LEU A 31 5.04 8.53 8.21
C LEU A 31 4.54 9.37 7.02
N ALA A 32 3.48 8.95 6.33
CA ALA A 32 2.91 9.71 5.23
C ALA A 32 2.28 11.03 5.74
N GLU A 33 2.72 12.16 5.19
CA GLU A 33 2.14 13.48 5.50
C GLU A 33 0.70 13.62 4.97
N GLU A 34 0.37 12.97 3.86
CA GLU A 34 -0.96 13.03 3.24
C GLU A 34 -1.41 11.69 2.67
N TRP A 35 -2.73 11.47 2.71
CA TRP A 35 -3.41 10.33 2.09
C TRP A 35 -3.96 10.74 0.71
N ASN A 36 -3.17 10.56 -0.34
CA ASN A 36 -3.59 10.72 -1.74
C ASN A 36 -4.18 9.43 -2.32
#